data_AF-A0A534VZX3-F1
#
_entry.id   AF-A0A534VZX3-F1
#
_cell.length_a   1.000
_cell.length_b   1.000
_cell.length_c   1.000
_cell.angle_alpha   90.00
_cell.angle_beta   90.00
_cell.angle_gamma   90.00
#
_symmetry.space_group_name_H-M   'P 1'
#
loop_
_entity.id
_entity.type
_entity.pdbx_description
1 polymer ?
#
loop_
_entity_poly.entity_id
_entity_poly.type
_entity_poly.pdbx_seq_one_letter_code
_entity_poly.pdbx_strand_id
1 'polypeptide(L)' 'MEERGGYLWFNGVRVFAEDMRLLCVVAGRVVPLPVAILHPDCRLAADGDVGRLGVPRRWAEQQGLCA' A
#
# COMPACT_ATOMS: atom_id res chain seq x y z
N MET A 1 6.11 10.88 -1.37
CA MET A 1 6.11 9.72 -2.28
C MET A 1 7.52 9.54 -2.80
N GLU A 2 8.06 8.32 -2.79
CA GLU A 2 9.43 8.03 -3.25
C GLU A 2 9.40 6.97 -4.36
N GLU A 3 10.27 7.11 -5.35
CA GLU A 3 10.44 6.17 -6.46
C GLU A 3 11.68 5.30 -6.24
N ARG A 4 11.49 3.99 -6.07
CA ARG A 4 12.58 3.00 -6.05
C ARG A 4 12.15 1.73 -6.77
N GLY A 5 12.95 1.28 -7.74
CA GLY A 5 12.78 -0.03 -8.37
C GLY A 5 11.46 -0.25 -9.11
N GLY A 6 10.84 0.79 -9.67
CA GLY A 6 9.56 0.70 -10.38
C GLY A 6 8.32 0.70 -9.48
N TYR A 7 8.50 0.91 -8.17
CA TYR A 7 7.42 1.05 -7.19
C TYR A 7 7.31 2.49 -6.70
N LEU A 8 6.08 2.88 -6.42
CA LEU A 8 5.72 4.11 -5.73
C LEU A 8 5.45 3.79 -4.26
N TRP A 9 6.25 4.40 -3.40
CA TRP A 9 6.21 4.13 -1.96
C TRP A 9 5.39 5.18 -1.21
N PHE A 10 4.49 4.69 -0.37
CA PHE A 10 3.59 5.45 0.49
C PHE A 10 3.88 5.11 1.94
N ASN A 11 4.00 6.14 2.78
CA ASN A 11 4.14 6.00 4.23
C ASN A 11 2.79 6.25 4.91
N GLY A 12 2.63 5.78 6.14
CA GLY A 12 1.43 6.07 6.93
C GLY A 12 0.19 5.36 6.41
N VAL A 13 0.36 4.27 5.65
CA VAL A 13 -0.76 3.54 5.04
C VAL A 13 -1.36 2.60 6.05
N ARG A 14 -2.67 2.74 6.30
CA ARG A 14 -3.42 1.82 7.16
C ARG A 14 -3.66 0.51 6.43
N VAL A 15 -3.33 -0.60 7.08
CA VAL A 15 -3.57 -1.96 6.62
C VAL A 15 -4.65 -2.59 7.51
N PHE A 16 -5.59 -3.28 6.88
CA PHE A 16 -6.70 -3.90 7.59
C PHE A 16 -7.10 -5.21 6.92
N ALA A 17 -7.81 -6.06 7.66
CA ALA A 17 -8.28 -7.35 7.18
C ALA A 17 -9.81 -7.35 7.10
N GLU A 18 -10.35 -7.70 5.93
CA GLU A 18 -11.78 -7.85 5.69
C GLU A 18 -12.01 -9.07 4.80
N ASP A 19 -12.98 -9.93 5.12
CA ASP A 19 -13.30 -11.15 4.36
C ASP A 19 -12.06 -12.03 4.05
N MET A 20 -11.17 -12.21 5.02
CA MET A 20 -9.90 -12.94 4.88
C MET A 20 -8.94 -12.35 3.83
N ARG A 21 -9.13 -11.09 3.43
CA ARG A 21 -8.28 -10.34 2.51
C ARG A 21 -7.59 -9.20 3.24
N LEU A 22 -6.31 -9.02 2.96
CA LEU A 22 -5.57 -7.86 3.43
C LEU A 22 -5.76 -6.69 2.46
N LEU A 23 -6.18 -5.57 3.01
CA LEU A 23 -6.52 -4.34 2.32
C LEU A 23 -5.70 -3.17 2.88
N CYS A 24 -5.44 -2.18 2.04
CA CYS A 24 -4.66 -1.00 2.41
C CYS A 24 -5.38 0.28 1.96
N VAL A 25 -5.28 1.37 2.73
CA VAL A 25 -5.80 2.68 2.30
C VAL A 25 -4.68 3.62 1.85
N VAL A 26 -4.52 3.80 0.55
CA VAL A 26 -3.54 4.69 -0.05
C VAL A 26 -4.24 5.92 -0.63
N ALA A 27 -3.92 7.12 -0.12
CA ALA A 27 -4.53 8.37 -0.57
C ALA A 27 -6.08 8.29 -0.65
N GLY A 28 -6.72 7.68 0.36
CA GLY A 28 -8.17 7.50 0.44
C GLY A 28 -8.75 6.37 -0.42
N ARG A 29 -7.93 5.61 -1.14
CA ARG A 29 -8.36 4.48 -1.97
C ARG A 29 -8.02 3.15 -1.32
N VAL A 30 -8.96 2.20 -1.36
CA VAL A 30 -8.74 0.83 -0.89
C VAL A 30 -7.99 0.03 -1.96
N VAL A 31 -6.88 -0.59 -1.59
CA VAL A 31 -6.00 -1.38 -2.47
C VAL A 31 -5.82 -2.78 -1.88
N PRO A 32 -6.16 -3.86 -2.61
CA PRO A 32 -5.94 -5.22 -2.12
C PRO A 32 -4.48 -5.65 -2.22
N LEU A 33 -3.99 -6.40 -1.24
CA LEU A 33 -2.75 -7.18 -1.42
C LEU A 33 -3.02 -8.36 -2.38
N PRO A 34 -2.04 -8.79 -3.21
CA PRO A 34 -0.64 -8.37 -3.24
C PRO A 34 -0.33 -7.23 -4.23
N VAL A 35 -1.33 -6.48 -4.71
CA VAL A 35 -1.09 -5.37 -5.65
C VAL A 35 -0.19 -4.32 -4.99
N ALA A 36 -0.41 -4.06 -3.70
CA ALA A 36 0.58 -3.40 -2.86
C ALA A 36 1.51 -4.45 -2.23
N ILE A 37 2.78 -4.08 -2.02
CA ILE A 37 3.77 -4.89 -1.31
C ILE A 37 4.23 -4.15 -0.06
N LEU A 38 4.34 -4.88 1.05
CA LEU A 38 4.82 -4.32 2.31
C LEU A 38 6.32 -4.07 2.26
N HIS A 39 6.76 -2.93 2.78
CA HIS A 39 8.18 -2.71 2.99
C HIS A 39 8.71 -3.75 3.99
N PRO A 40 9.93 -4.28 3.82
CA PRO A 40 10.50 -5.27 4.75
C PRO A 40 10.56 -4.81 6.22
N ASP A 41 10.66 -3.50 6.43
CA ASP A 41 10.68 -2.91 7.78
C ASP A 41 9.29 -2.76 8.41
N CYS A 42 8.21 -3.10 7.70
CA CYS A 42 6.87 -3.07 8.27
C CYS A 42 6.66 -4.20 9.26
N ARG A 43 6.16 -3.83 10.44
CA ARG A 43 5.63 -4.76 11.42
C ARG A 43 4.13 -4.52 11.52
N LEU A 44 3.34 -5.42 10.94
CA LEU A 44 1.90 -5.47 11.11
C LEU A 44 1.58 -6.61 12.09
N ALA A 45 1.06 -6.26 13.25
CA ALA A 45 0.64 -7.15 14.31
C ALA A 45 -0.89 -7.26 14.42
N ALA A 46 -1.63 -6.24 14.00
CA ALA A 46 -3.08 -6.16 14.17
C ALA A 46 -3.79 -5.39 13.03
N ASP A 47 -5.11 -5.55 13.00
CA ASP A 47 -5.99 -4.78 12.14
C ASP A 47 -5.90 -3.27 12.46
N GLY A 48 -5.77 -2.45 11.42
CA GLY A 48 -5.62 -1.00 11.56
C GLY A 48 -4.19 -0.50 11.73
N ASP A 49 -3.20 -1.39 11.72
CA ASP A 49 -1.78 -1.03 11.78
C ASP A 49 -1.36 -0.14 10.61
N VAL A 50 -0.33 0.67 10.86
CA VAL A 50 0.16 1.68 9.92
C VAL A 50 1.55 1.30 9.44
N GLY A 51 1.71 1.21 8.11
CA GLY A 51 2.95 0.78 7.47
C GLY A 51 3.39 1.67 6.31
N ARG A 52 4.45 1.19 5.65
CA ARG A 52 4.98 1.66 4.38
C ARG A 52 4.72 0.60 3.31
N LEU A 53 4.10 1.02 2.22
CA LEU A 53 3.68 0.13 1.14
C LEU A 53 4.19 0.66 -0.21
N GLY A 54 4.60 -0.26 -1.07
CA GLY A 54 4.96 0.00 -2.45
C GLY A 54 3.87 -0.52 -3.38
N VAL A 55 3.48 0.25 -4.39
CA VAL A 55 2.64 -0.22 -5.50
C VAL A 55 3.39 -0.06 -6.82
N PRO A 56 3.25 -1.00 -7.78
CA PRO A 56 3.85 -0.87 -9.09
C PRO A 56 3.44 0.45 -9.74
N ARG A 57 4.40 1.20 -10.28
CA ARG A 57 4.17 2.55 -10.81
C ARG A 57 3.05 2.60 -11.85
N ARG A 58 3.09 1.70 -12.84
CA ARG A 58 2.06 1.63 -13.90
C ARG A 58 0.66 1.43 -13.31
N TRP A 59 0.53 0.61 -12.27
CA TRP A 59 -0.75 0.42 -11.59
C TRP A 59 -1.19 1.70 -10.88
N ALA A 60 -0.28 2.34 -10.13
CA ALA A 60 -0.57 3.59 -9.44
C ALA A 60 -0.97 4.72 -10.41
N GLU A 61 -0.35 4.79 -11.60
CA GLU A 61 -0.72 5.72 -12.68
C GLU A 61 -2.15 5.46 -13.18
N GLN A 62 -2.51 4.20 -13.43
CA GLN A 62 -3.86 3.81 -13.84
C GLN A 62 -4.93 4.16 -12.79
N GLN A 63 -4.54 4.20 -11.51
CA GLN A 63 -5.44 4.57 -10.40
C GLN A 63 -5.40 6.07 -10.04
N GLY A 64 -4.59 6.87 -10.73
CA GLY A 64 -4.44 8.30 -10.44
C GLY A 64 -3.84 8.58 -9.05
N LEU A 65 -2.86 7.77 -8.64
CA LEU A 65 -2.14 7.88 -7.36
C LEU A 65 -0.81 8.66 -7.47
N CYS A 66 -0.45 9.12 -8.67
CA CYS A 66 0.83 9.80 -8.94
C CYS A 66 0.78 11.33 -8.91
N ALA A 67 -0.35 11.91 -8.46
CA ALA A 67 -0.57 13.36 -8.41
C ALA A 67 -0.05 13.97 -7.10
#